data_AF-A0A3M6UJM8-F1
#
_entry.id   AF-A0A3M6UJM8-F1
#
_cell.length_a   1.000
_cell.length_b   1.000
_cell.length_c   1.000
_cell.angle_alpha   90.00
_cell.angle_beta   90.00
_cell.angle_gamma   90.00
#
_symmetry.space_group_name_H-M   'P 1'
#
loop_
_entity.id
_entity.type
_entity.pdbx_description
1 polymer ?
#
loop_
_entity_poly.entity_id
_entity_poly.type
_entity_poly.pdbx_seq_one_letter_code
_entity_poly.pdbx_strand_id
1 'polypeptide(L)'
;NFLYFTDIDECTAGVHTCLRGTATCINIIGSYNCSCNLGYVGDGRTSCYVQSAECQNHASLTEANRKETFTGVLLCDNSLSPNWFRFQGAAGNKMAATCVPTHHCGTDATGWLNGVHPTVSEGIV
;
A
#
# COMPACT_ATOMS: atom_id res chain seq x y z
N ASN A 1 -35.84 -26.18 -23.84
CA ASN A 1 -35.78 -26.75 -22.47
C ASN A 1 -34.55 -26.17 -21.79
N PHE A 2 -34.68 -24.98 -21.20
CA PHE A 2 -33.59 -24.35 -20.45
C PHE A 2 -33.76 -24.78 -19.00
N LEU A 3 -32.84 -25.60 -18.51
CA LEU A 3 -32.82 -26.05 -17.13
C LEU A 3 -32.60 -24.83 -16.24
N TYR A 4 -33.55 -24.55 -15.34
CA TYR A 4 -33.38 -23.57 -14.27
C TYR A 4 -32.26 -24.08 -13.35
N PHE A 5 -31.06 -23.53 -13.50
CA PHE A 5 -30.00 -23.70 -12.53
C PHE A 5 -30.34 -22.80 -11.34
N THR A 6 -30.83 -23.39 -10.24
CA THR A 6 -30.98 -22.65 -8.99
C THR A 6 -29.60 -22.41 -8.42
N ASP A 7 -29.27 -21.13 -8.26
CA ASP A 7 -28.07 -20.70 -7.56
C ASP A 7 -28.01 -21.30 -6.15
N ILE A 8 -26.82 -21.74 -5.74
CA ILE A 8 -26.57 -22.19 -4.36
C ILE A 8 -25.98 -20.99 -3.63
N ASP A 9 -26.67 -20.48 -2.62
CA ASP A 9 -26.13 -19.42 -1.79
C ASP A 9 -25.11 -20.00 -0.79
N GLU A 10 -23.82 -19.96 -1.14
CA GLU A 10 -22.76 -20.52 -0.28
C GLU A 10 -22.57 -19.74 1.02
N CYS A 11 -23.01 -18.49 1.06
CA CYS A 11 -22.96 -17.63 2.24
C CYS A 11 -23.95 -18.11 3.31
N THR A 12 -25.20 -18.37 2.92
CA THR A 12 -26.22 -18.90 3.83
C THR A 12 -25.99 -20.38 4.16
N ALA A 13 -25.47 -21.16 3.20
CA ALA A 13 -25.11 -22.56 3.43
C ALA A 13 -23.85 -22.72 4.31
N GLY A 14 -23.07 -21.65 4.50
CA GLY A 14 -21.86 -21.67 5.33
C GLY A 14 -20.71 -22.50 4.75
N VAL A 15 -20.70 -22.71 3.42
CA VAL A 15 -19.68 -23.51 2.72
C VAL A 15 -18.62 -22.64 2.02
N HIS A 16 -18.70 -21.33 2.17
CA HIS A 16 -17.71 -20.38 1.65
C HIS A 16 -16.35 -20.46 2.38
N THR A 17 -15.29 -19.97 1.73
CA THR A 17 -13.93 -19.91 2.30
C THR A 17 -13.47 -18.50 2.68
N CYS A 18 -14.39 -17.54 2.79
CA CYS A 18 -14.06 -16.19 3.25
C CYS A 18 -13.38 -16.18 4.63
N LEU A 19 -12.46 -15.23 4.82
CA LEU A 19 -11.66 -15.09 6.02
C LEU A 19 -12.56 -14.79 7.23
N ARG A 20 -12.51 -15.65 8.25
CA ARG A 20 -13.44 -15.57 9.39
C ARG A 20 -13.16 -14.33 10.24
N GLY A 21 -14.21 -13.60 10.60
CA GLY A 21 -14.16 -12.44 11.51
C GLY A 21 -13.74 -11.12 10.85
N THR A 22 -12.98 -11.16 9.76
CA THR A 22 -12.48 -9.95 9.08
C THR A 22 -12.96 -9.79 7.63
N ALA A 23 -13.70 -10.76 7.09
CA ALA A 23 -14.36 -10.65 5.80
C ALA A 23 -15.85 -11.08 5.86
N THR A 24 -16.63 -10.54 4.94
CA THR A 24 -18.04 -10.84 4.70
C THR A 24 -18.20 -11.59 3.37
N CYS A 25 -19.02 -12.64 3.38
CA CYS A 25 -19.42 -13.37 2.18
C CYS A 25 -20.54 -12.63 1.46
N ILE A 26 -20.43 -12.52 0.13
CA ILE A 26 -21.42 -11.90 -0.75
C ILE A 26 -21.81 -12.94 -1.80
N ASN A 27 -23.06 -13.41 -1.75
CA ASN A 27 -23.56 -14.38 -2.72
C ASN A 27 -23.73 -13.71 -4.10
N ILE A 28 -23.33 -14.39 -5.16
CA ILE A 28 -23.52 -13.93 -6.55
C ILE A 28 -24.03 -15.09 -7.40
N ILE A 29 -24.78 -14.82 -8.46
CA ILE A 29 -25.32 -15.93 -9.26
C ILE A 29 -24.18 -16.78 -9.84
N GLY A 30 -24.15 -18.06 -9.48
CA GLY A 30 -23.16 -19.05 -9.87
C GLY A 30 -21.90 -19.10 -9.00
N SER A 31 -21.77 -18.28 -7.94
CA SER A 31 -20.61 -18.29 -7.03
C SER A 31 -20.79 -17.39 -5.79
N TYR A 32 -19.69 -17.06 -5.11
CA TYR A 32 -19.66 -16.06 -4.05
C TYR A 32 -18.37 -15.25 -4.10
N ASN A 33 -18.44 -14.01 -3.62
CA ASN A 33 -17.28 -13.18 -3.37
C ASN A 33 -17.03 -13.00 -1.88
N CYS A 34 -15.79 -12.68 -1.51
CA CYS A 34 -15.42 -12.33 -0.15
C CYS A 34 -14.92 -10.88 -0.16
N SER A 35 -15.44 -10.05 0.74
CA SER A 35 -15.01 -8.66 0.89
C SER A 35 -14.56 -8.42 2.31
N CYS A 36 -13.41 -7.77 2.50
CA CYS A 36 -12.97 -7.40 3.83
C CYS A 36 -13.98 -6.46 4.52
N ASN A 37 -14.12 -6.62 5.83
CA ASN A 37 -15.01 -5.79 6.63
C ASN A 37 -14.53 -4.33 6.63
N LEU A 38 -15.42 -3.40 6.98
CA LEU A 38 -15.08 -1.98 7.04
C LEU A 38 -13.82 -1.74 7.90
N GLY A 39 -12.88 -0.97 7.36
CA GLY A 39 -11.59 -0.68 7.99
C GLY A 39 -10.48 -1.69 7.67
N TYR A 40 -10.81 -2.79 6.98
CA TYR A 40 -9.84 -3.76 6.49
C TYR A 40 -9.71 -3.69 4.97
N VAL A 41 -8.51 -3.97 4.48
CA VAL A 41 -8.20 -4.11 3.06
C VAL A 41 -7.55 -5.46 2.80
N GLY A 42 -7.73 -5.98 1.58
CA GLY A 42 -7.21 -7.28 1.17
C GLY A 42 -8.16 -8.00 0.21
N ASP A 43 -7.99 -9.31 0.07
CA ASP A 43 -8.71 -10.15 -0.89
C ASP A 43 -9.97 -10.84 -0.29
N GLY A 44 -10.22 -10.67 1.02
CA GLY A 44 -11.35 -11.28 1.70
C GLY A 44 -11.24 -12.79 1.94
N ARG A 45 -10.24 -13.47 1.37
CA ARG A 45 -10.07 -14.94 1.42
C ARG A 45 -8.84 -15.34 2.23
N THR A 46 -7.69 -14.76 1.90
CA THR A 46 -6.41 -15.05 2.54
C THR A 46 -5.94 -13.91 3.43
N SER A 47 -6.35 -12.67 3.14
CA SER A 47 -5.87 -11.49 3.84
C SER A 47 -6.95 -10.43 3.98
N CYS A 48 -7.12 -9.95 5.21
CA CYS A 48 -7.77 -8.70 5.56
C CYS A 48 -6.98 -8.07 6.71
N TYR A 49 -6.39 -6.91 6.47
CA TYR A 49 -5.61 -6.16 7.47
C TYR A 49 -6.06 -4.72 7.56
N VAL A 50 -5.83 -4.08 8.71
CA VAL A 50 -6.15 -2.67 8.90
C VAL A 50 -5.19 -1.85 8.05
N GLN A 51 -5.73 -1.02 7.16
CA GLN A 51 -4.90 -0.07 6.43
C GLN A 51 -4.52 1.07 7.35
N SER A 52 -3.22 1.25 7.57
CA SER A 52 -2.72 2.28 8.46
C SER A 52 -3.04 3.67 7.89
N ALA A 53 -3.35 4.63 8.77
CA ALA A 53 -3.77 5.97 8.35
C ALA A 53 -2.67 6.69 7.56
N GLU A 54 -1.42 6.35 7.82
CA GLU A 54 -0.21 6.83 7.16
C GLU A 54 -0.14 6.40 5.69
N CYS A 55 -0.68 5.22 5.37
CA CYS A 55 -0.76 4.73 3.99
C CYS A 55 -1.93 5.33 3.21
N GLN A 56 -2.92 5.88 3.90
CA GLN A 56 -4.07 6.57 3.30
C GLN A 56 -3.81 8.07 3.15
N ASN A 57 -3.37 8.72 4.23
CA ASN A 57 -3.21 10.16 4.34
C ASN A 57 -1.74 10.52 4.28
N HIS A 58 -1.27 10.82 3.07
CA HIS A 58 0.13 11.10 2.78
C HIS A 58 0.27 12.07 1.61
N ALA A 59 1.37 12.80 1.56
CA ALA A 59 1.75 13.64 0.44
C ALA A 59 2.70 12.91 -0.51
N SER A 60 2.46 13.06 -1.81
CA SER A 60 3.35 12.48 -2.83
C SER A 60 4.54 13.39 -3.09
N LEU A 61 5.73 12.80 -3.07
CA LEU A 61 6.97 13.42 -3.53
C LEU A 61 7.30 12.86 -4.92
N THR A 62 6.96 13.61 -5.96
CA THR A 62 7.02 13.16 -7.36
C THR A 62 8.24 13.63 -8.14
N GLU A 63 8.85 14.72 -7.67
CA GLU A 63 9.82 15.50 -8.41
C GLU A 63 11.19 14.79 -8.52
N ALA A 64 11.86 14.96 -9.67
CA ALA A 64 13.15 14.33 -9.95
C ALA A 64 14.25 14.77 -8.98
N ASN A 65 14.11 15.96 -8.40
CA ASN A 65 15.03 16.46 -7.37
C ASN A 65 15.09 15.54 -6.15
N ARG A 66 14.08 14.71 -5.87
CA ARG A 66 14.05 13.77 -4.74
C ARG A 66 14.77 12.45 -4.98
N LYS A 67 15.27 12.22 -6.19
CA LYS A 67 15.93 10.97 -6.57
C LYS A 67 17.37 10.92 -6.08
N GLU A 68 17.82 9.76 -5.60
CA GLU A 68 19.19 9.50 -5.12
C GLU A 68 20.31 9.86 -6.11
N THR A 69 20.02 9.81 -7.41
CA THR A 69 20.99 10.15 -8.46
C THR A 69 20.93 11.63 -8.88
N PHE A 70 20.01 12.42 -8.33
CA PHE A 70 19.85 13.81 -8.72
C PHE A 70 20.98 14.66 -8.12
N THR A 71 21.72 15.32 -9.01
CA THR A 71 22.70 16.35 -8.67
C THR A 71 22.24 17.66 -9.30
N GLY A 72 22.14 18.72 -8.51
CA GLY A 72 21.55 19.97 -8.97
C GLY A 72 21.32 20.98 -7.85
N VAL A 73 20.29 21.80 -8.01
CA VAL A 73 19.95 22.85 -7.04
C VAL A 73 19.54 22.21 -5.70
N LEU A 74 20.17 22.68 -4.63
CA LEU A 74 19.80 22.34 -3.26
C LEU A 74 18.51 23.07 -2.87
N LEU A 75 17.57 22.35 -2.28
CA LEU A 75 16.26 22.83 -1.92
C LEU A 75 16.00 22.52 -0.45
N CYS A 76 15.56 23.52 0.29
CA CYS A 76 15.16 23.35 1.67
C CYS A 76 13.70 22.89 1.73
N ASP A 77 13.42 21.90 2.56
CA ASP A 77 12.05 21.38 2.79
C ASP A 77 11.23 22.26 3.73
N ASN A 78 11.53 23.57 3.83
CA ASN A 78 10.83 24.51 4.70
C ASN A 78 9.37 24.76 4.29
N SER A 79 8.99 24.36 3.07
CA SER A 79 7.62 24.41 2.56
C SER A 79 6.85 23.10 2.77
N LEU A 80 7.54 22.02 3.17
CA LEU A 80 6.88 20.76 3.50
C LEU A 80 6.37 20.82 4.94
N SER A 81 5.04 20.80 5.10
CA SER A 81 4.42 20.65 6.41
C SER A 81 4.62 19.23 6.94
N PRO A 82 4.66 19.01 8.26
CA PRO A 82 4.71 17.67 8.85
C PRO A 82 3.59 16.78 8.29
N ASN A 83 3.97 15.70 7.61
CA ASN A 83 3.05 14.76 6.98
C ASN A 83 3.75 13.41 6.76
N TRP A 84 2.98 12.39 6.43
CA TRP A 84 3.52 11.17 5.82
C TRP A 84 3.82 11.43 4.35
N PHE A 85 4.93 10.90 3.85
CA PHE A 85 5.38 11.13 2.48
C PHE A 85 5.58 9.81 1.75
N ARG A 86 5.25 9.79 0.45
CA ARG A 86 5.52 8.67 -0.44
C ARG A 86 6.24 9.14 -1.69
N PHE A 87 7.38 8.51 -1.98
CA PHE A 87 8.07 8.72 -3.24
C PHE A 87 7.29 8.08 -4.39
N GLN A 88 7.07 8.86 -5.45
CA GLN A 88 6.39 8.42 -6.66
C GLN A 88 7.03 9.07 -7.89
N GLY A 89 6.66 8.61 -9.09
CA GLY A 89 7.07 9.27 -10.33
C GLY A 89 8.60 9.38 -10.50
N ALA A 90 9.09 10.58 -10.82
CA ALA A 90 10.50 10.81 -11.10
C ALA A 90 11.40 10.73 -9.87
N ALA A 91 10.83 10.89 -8.67
CA ALA A 91 11.52 10.67 -7.40
C ALA A 91 11.91 9.21 -7.16
N GLY A 92 11.29 8.27 -7.89
CA GLY A 92 11.38 6.83 -7.60
C GLY A 92 10.27 6.39 -6.65
N ASN A 93 10.42 5.21 -6.05
CA ASN A 93 9.37 4.60 -5.22
C ASN A 93 9.81 4.30 -3.79
N LYS A 94 11.06 4.63 -3.41
CA LYS A 94 11.63 4.34 -2.10
C LYS A 94 12.89 5.17 -1.84
N MET A 95 13.26 5.28 -0.56
CA MET A 95 14.53 5.87 -0.13
C MET A 95 15.72 4.99 -0.52
N ALA A 96 16.90 5.58 -0.73
CA ALA A 96 18.12 4.81 -0.92
C ALA A 96 18.40 3.89 0.28
N ALA A 97 18.76 2.64 0.02
CA ALA A 97 19.12 1.63 1.03
C ALA A 97 20.62 1.60 1.34
N THR A 98 21.40 2.40 0.64
CA THR A 98 22.85 2.50 0.77
C THR A 98 23.25 3.96 0.86
N CYS A 99 24.41 4.22 1.45
CA CYS A 99 24.95 5.58 1.58
C CYS A 99 24.93 6.32 0.24
N VAL A 100 24.32 7.50 0.24
CA VAL A 100 24.32 8.44 -0.88
C VAL A 100 25.23 9.60 -0.51
N PRO A 101 26.17 10.03 -1.38
CA PRO A 101 27.00 11.19 -1.10
C PRO A 101 26.19 12.44 -0.78
N THR A 102 26.82 13.40 -0.10
CA THR A 102 26.22 14.73 0.13
C THR A 102 25.91 15.42 -1.21
N HIS A 103 25.06 16.45 -1.18
CA HIS A 103 24.65 17.20 -2.39
C HIS A 103 23.88 16.37 -3.43
N HIS A 104 23.11 15.38 -2.97
CA HIS A 104 22.22 14.56 -3.80
C HIS A 104 20.77 14.69 -3.31
N CYS A 105 19.81 14.19 -4.09
CA CYS A 105 18.36 14.31 -3.77
C CYS A 105 17.90 15.75 -3.49
N GLY A 106 18.60 16.74 -4.07
CA GLY A 106 18.27 18.15 -3.87
C GLY A 106 18.48 18.62 -2.43
N THR A 107 19.35 17.98 -1.63
CA THR A 107 19.67 18.37 -0.25
C THR A 107 21.19 18.43 -0.04
N ASP A 108 21.63 19.26 0.90
CA ASP A 108 23.02 19.36 1.33
C ASP A 108 23.46 18.07 2.05
N ALA A 109 22.66 17.65 3.03
CA ALA A 109 22.82 16.42 3.79
C ALA A 109 21.84 15.36 3.29
N THR A 110 22.37 14.35 2.58
CA THR A 110 21.57 13.25 2.04
C THR A 110 21.37 12.16 3.09
N GLY A 111 20.11 11.74 3.28
CA GLY A 111 19.75 10.61 4.13
C GLY A 111 19.61 9.30 3.34
N TRP A 112 19.82 8.18 4.01
CA TRP A 112 19.58 6.83 3.50
C TRP A 112 19.14 5.90 4.63
N LEU A 113 18.53 4.75 4.27
CA LEU A 113 18.23 3.72 5.24
C LEU A 113 19.49 2.95 5.64
N ASN A 114 19.68 2.73 6.93
CA ASN A 114 20.71 1.83 7.43
C ASN A 114 20.22 0.38 7.38
N GLY A 115 20.29 -0.23 6.18
CA GLY A 115 19.85 -1.60 5.95
C GLY A 115 18.90 -1.72 4.75
N VAL A 116 18.11 -2.79 4.73
CA VAL A 116 17.14 -3.05 3.66
C VAL A 116 15.79 -2.39 3.98
N HIS A 117 14.97 -2.21 2.95
CA HIS A 117 13.57 -1.80 3.15
C HIS A 117 12.80 -2.91 3.87
N PRO A 118 11.92 -2.57 4.81
CA PRO A 118 11.08 -3.56 5.48
C PRO A 118 10.20 -4.27 4.47
N THR A 119 9.94 -5.54 4.76
CA THR A 119 9.01 -6.40 4.04
C THR A 119 7.61 -6.28 4.63
N VAL A 120 6.59 -6.61 3.84
CA VAL A 120 5.19 -6.63 4.32
C VAL A 120 5.02 -7.55 5.55
N SER A 121 5.84 -8.60 5.66
CA SER A 121 5.84 -9.49 6.84
C SER A 121 6.42 -8.86 8.11
N GLU A 122 7.22 -7.82 7.99
CA GLU A 122 7.84 -7.11 9.12
C GLU A 122 6.95 -5.99 9.68
N GLY A 123 5.79 -5.73 9.06
CA GLY A 123 4.79 -4.78 9.54
C GLY A 123 4.32 -3.82 8.46
N ILE A 124 4.03 -2.58 8.87
CA ILE A 124 3.50 -1.54 7.98
C ILE A 124 4.62 -1.08 7.02
N VAL A 125 4.41 -1.29 5.73
CA VAL A 125 5.28 -0.88 4.60
C VAL A 125 4.45 -0.16 3.54
#